data_AF-A0AAD0NY22-F1
#
_entry.id   AF-A0AAD0NY22-F1
#
_cell.length_a   1.000
_cell.length_b   1.000
_cell.length_c   1.000
_cell.angle_alpha   90.00
_cell.angle_beta   90.00
_cell.angle_gamma   90.00
#
_symmetry.space_group_name_H-M   'P 1'
#
loop_
_entity.id
_entity.type
_entity.pdbx_description
1 polymer ?
#
loop_
_entity_poly.entity_id
_entity_poly.type
_entity_poly.pdbx_seq_one_letter_code
_entity_poly.pdbx_strand_id
1 'polypeptide(L)'
;MMADPKQEQTLDESMKSDWDEQDLLTIDEAADRVREEQQNLTVSLEGERDEQVRHRLERRLDTLSKCLESITAGPTELARIQV
;
A
#
# COMPACT_ATOMS: atom_id res chain seq x y z
N MET A 1 51.43 -26.77 -7.07
CA MET A 1 50.11 -26.56 -7.70
C MET A 1 49.22 -25.96 -6.63
N MET A 2 49.04 -24.63 -6.65
CA MET A 2 48.07 -23.95 -5.79
C MET A 2 46.92 -23.53 -6.71
N ALA A 3 45.73 -24.06 -6.46
CA ALA A 3 44.52 -23.66 -7.16
C ALA A 3 43.95 -22.42 -6.43
N ASP A 4 43.66 -21.38 -7.20
CA ASP A 4 43.10 -20.12 -6.73
C ASP A 4 41.77 -20.33 -5.97
N PRO A 5 41.52 -19.55 -4.90
CA PRO A 5 40.26 -19.62 -4.16
C PRO A 5 39.14 -19.06 -5.05
N LYS A 6 38.04 -19.81 -5.12
CA LYS A 6 36.77 -19.34 -5.71
C LYS A 6 36.37 -18.04 -5.01
N GLN A 7 36.49 -16.92 -5.72
CA GLN A 7 35.87 -15.66 -5.33
C GLN A 7 34.36 -15.87 -5.41
N GLU A 8 33.72 -16.09 -4.25
CA GLU A 8 32.29 -15.91 -4.09
C GLU A 8 32.00 -14.45 -4.44
N GLN A 9 31.35 -14.22 -5.59
CA GLN A 9 30.82 -12.92 -5.96
C GLN A 9 29.84 -12.49 -4.87
N THR A 10 30.30 -11.60 -3.99
CA THR A 10 29.42 -10.80 -3.13
C THR A 10 28.52 -10.02 -4.06
N LEU A 11 27.24 -10.39 -4.12
CA LEU A 11 26.20 -9.61 -4.80
C LEU A 11 26.32 -8.17 -4.30
N ASP A 12 26.64 -7.27 -5.22
CA ASP A 12 26.79 -5.85 -4.97
C ASP A 12 25.46 -5.33 -4.41
N GLU A 13 25.47 -4.81 -3.17
CA GLU A 13 24.29 -4.25 -2.50
C GLU A 13 23.65 -3.11 -3.32
N SER A 14 24.37 -2.56 -4.30
CA SER A 14 23.87 -1.57 -5.26
C SER A 14 22.76 -2.09 -6.19
N MET A 15 22.55 -3.41 -6.28
CA MET A 15 21.47 -4.03 -7.07
C MET A 15 20.21 -4.36 -6.26
N LYS A 16 20.21 -4.15 -4.94
CA LYS A 16 18.96 -4.24 -4.17
C LYS A 16 18.03 -3.13 -4.62
N SER A 17 16.88 -3.53 -5.16
CA SER A 17 15.81 -2.60 -5.47
C SER A 17 15.24 -2.05 -4.17
N ASP A 18 14.89 -0.75 -4.10
CA ASP A 18 14.13 -0.19 -2.98
C ASP A 18 12.78 -0.92 -2.76
N TRP A 19 12.34 -1.70 -3.76
CA TRP A 19 11.17 -2.56 -3.72
C TRP A 19 11.44 -3.93 -3.06
N ASP A 20 12.69 -4.38 -2.97
CA ASP A 20 13.05 -5.67 -2.35
C ASP A 20 12.92 -5.64 -0.82
N GLU A 21 12.89 -4.45 -0.23
CA GLU A 21 12.76 -4.24 1.22
C GLU A 21 11.34 -3.80 1.64
N GLN A 22 10.41 -3.67 0.68
CA GLN A 22 9.02 -3.34 0.96
C GLN A 22 8.20 -4.61 1.08
N ASP A 23 7.47 -4.73 2.20
CA ASP A 23 6.39 -5.71 2.32
C ASP A 23 5.31 -5.39 1.30
N LEU A 24 5.34 -6.08 0.15
CA LEU A 24 4.32 -5.97 -0.89
C LEU A 24 3.02 -6.56 -0.34
N LEU A 25 2.05 -5.69 -0.08
CA LEU A 25 0.71 -6.11 0.29
C LEU A 25 0.01 -6.72 -0.91
N THR A 26 -0.74 -7.79 -0.64
CA THR A 26 -1.78 -8.24 -1.57
C THR A 26 -2.86 -7.18 -1.71
N ILE A 27 -3.60 -7.22 -2.82
CA ILE A 27 -4.74 -6.31 -3.07
C ILE A 27 -5.77 -6.41 -1.94
N ASP A 28 -6.00 -7.62 -1.42
CA ASP A 28 -6.94 -7.87 -0.32
C ASP A 28 -6.44 -7.26 1.00
N GLU A 29 -5.15 -7.42 1.35
CA GLU A 29 -4.56 -6.80 2.55
C GLU A 29 -4.55 -5.27 2.46
N ALA A 30 -4.31 -4.71 1.26
CA ALA A 30 -4.41 -3.28 1.03
C ALA A 30 -5.86 -2.78 1.23
N ALA A 31 -6.86 -3.52 0.73
CA ALA A 31 -8.27 -3.20 0.91
C ALA A 31 -8.66 -3.23 2.40
N ASP A 32 -8.20 -4.23 3.16
CA ASP A 32 -8.50 -4.38 4.58
C ASP A 32 -7.90 -3.25 5.41
N ARG A 33 -6.65 -2.84 5.13
CA ARG A 33 -6.04 -1.67 5.79
C ARG A 33 -6.80 -0.38 5.52
N VAL A 34 -7.30 -0.19 4.30
CA VAL A 34 -8.13 0.99 3.97
C VAL A 34 -9.45 0.95 4.74
N ARG A 35 -10.12 -0.22 4.85
CA ARG A 35 -11.35 -0.37 5.63
C ARG A 35 -11.14 -0.08 7.12
N GLU A 36 -10.04 -0.59 7.69
CA GLU A 36 -9.68 -0.32 9.09
C GLU A 36 -9.50 1.19 9.34
N GLU A 37 -8.78 1.87 8.45
CA GLU A 37 -8.58 3.31 8.56
C GLU A 37 -9.90 4.10 8.42
N GLN A 38 -10.80 3.69 7.52
CA GLN A 38 -12.14 4.29 7.42
C GLN A 38 -12.95 4.12 8.71
N GLN A 39 -12.89 2.93 9.33
CA GLN A 39 -13.54 2.67 10.61
C GLN A 39 -12.98 3.61 11.70
N ASN A 40 -11.66 3.74 11.78
CA ASN A 40 -10.99 4.62 12.76
C ASN A 40 -11.37 6.09 12.56
N LEU A 41 -11.43 6.55 11.31
CA LEU A 41 -11.86 7.91 10.99
C LEU A 41 -13.33 8.16 11.32
N THR A 42 -14.20 7.17 11.11
CA THR A 42 -15.63 7.25 11.47
C THR A 42 -15.80 7.41 12.97
N VAL A 43 -15.09 6.59 13.77
CA VAL A 43 -15.08 6.73 15.24
C VAL A 43 -14.52 8.09 15.67
N SER A 44 -13.47 8.57 14.99
CA SER A 44 -12.90 9.89 15.28
C SER A 44 -13.89 11.02 14.99
N LEU A 45 -14.69 10.90 13.92
CA LEU A 45 -15.72 11.89 13.55
C LEU A 45 -16.86 11.97 14.56
N GLU A 46 -17.27 10.85 15.17
CA GLU A 46 -18.33 10.83 16.20
C GLU A 46 -17.98 11.67 17.44
N GLY A 47 -16.69 11.76 17.76
CA GLY A 47 -16.19 12.52 18.91
C GLY A 47 -15.75 13.95 18.60
N GLU A 48 -15.60 14.32 17.32
CA GLU A 48 -14.99 15.59 16.92
C GLU A 48 -15.99 16.76 17.00
N ARG A 49 -15.58 17.83 17.68
CA ARG A 49 -16.37 19.05 17.88
C ARG A 49 -15.80 20.25 17.13
N ASP A 50 -14.55 20.19 16.73
CA ASP A 50 -13.92 21.20 15.88
C ASP A 50 -14.35 21.00 14.43
N GLU A 51 -15.07 21.97 13.88
CA GLU A 51 -15.61 21.94 12.52
C GLU A 51 -14.51 21.86 11.45
N GLN A 52 -13.35 22.49 11.67
CA GLN A 52 -12.24 22.43 10.71
C GLN A 52 -11.60 21.04 10.71
N VAL A 53 -11.43 20.45 11.88
CA VAL A 53 -10.92 19.09 12.02
C VAL A 53 -11.91 18.09 11.43
N ARG A 54 -13.21 18.24 11.72
CA ARG A 54 -14.28 17.42 11.15
C ARG A 54 -14.26 17.43 9.63
N HIS A 55 -14.23 18.61 9.00
CA HIS A 55 -14.14 18.72 7.54
C HIS A 55 -12.87 18.08 6.95
N ARG A 56 -11.73 18.17 7.66
CA ARG A 56 -10.50 17.50 7.22
C ARG A 56 -10.64 15.98 7.28
N LEU A 57 -11.23 15.46 8.35
CA LEU A 57 -11.48 14.03 8.51
C LEU A 57 -12.49 13.51 7.48
N GLU A 58 -13.57 14.25 7.20
CA GLU A 58 -14.55 13.94 6.16
C GLU A 58 -13.90 13.87 4.76
N ARG A 59 -13.04 14.82 4.42
CA ARG A 59 -12.31 14.80 3.13
C ARG A 59 -11.37 13.61 3.02
N ARG A 60 -10.70 13.25 4.11
CA ARG A 60 -9.83 12.08 4.16
C ARG A 60 -10.64 10.79 3.98
N LEU A 61 -11.80 10.71 4.63
CA LEU A 61 -12.72 9.59 4.51
C LEU A 61 -13.22 9.44 3.05
N ASP A 62 -13.65 10.53 2.41
CA ASP A 62 -14.05 10.54 1.00
C ASP A 62 -12.92 10.05 0.07
N THR A 63 -11.69 10.50 0.33
CA THR A 63 -10.52 10.06 -0.45
C THR A 63 -10.26 8.56 -0.30
N LEU A 64 -10.34 8.04 0.93
CA LEU A 64 -10.17 6.61 1.20
C LEU A 64 -11.30 5.76 0.63
N SER A 65 -12.53 6.27 0.62
CA SER A 65 -13.68 5.59 -0.03
C SER A 65 -13.44 5.40 -1.51
N LYS A 66 -12.99 6.45 -2.22
CA LYS A 66 -12.64 6.36 -3.64
C LYS A 66 -11.47 5.42 -3.89
N CYS A 67 -10.48 5.41 -2.99
CA CYS A 67 -9.36 4.47 -3.05
C CYS A 67 -9.84 3.01 -2.93
N LEU A 68 -10.69 2.72 -1.95
CA LEU A 68 -11.24 1.39 -1.74
C LEU A 68 -12.11 0.93 -2.92
N GLU A 69 -12.94 1.83 -3.46
CA GLU A 69 -13.71 1.56 -4.69
C GLU A 69 -12.78 1.18 -5.85
N SER A 70 -11.68 1.92 -6.03
CA SER A 70 -10.69 1.60 -7.07
C SER A 70 -9.99 0.27 -6.85
N ILE A 71 -9.67 -0.09 -5.60
CA ILE A 71 -9.00 -1.36 -5.26
C ILE A 71 -9.97 -2.54 -5.52
N THR A 72 -11.22 -2.40 -5.07
CA THR A 72 -12.24 -3.44 -5.14
C THR A 72 -12.86 -3.62 -6.53
N ALA A 73 -12.85 -2.58 -7.37
CA ALA A 73 -13.22 -2.70 -8.79
C ALA A 73 -12.28 -3.63 -9.57
N GLY A 74 -11.12 -3.97 -9.01
CA GLY A 74 -10.14 -4.87 -9.60
C GLY A 74 -9.37 -4.23 -10.76
N PRO A 75 -8.61 -5.03 -11.52
CA PRO A 75 -7.82 -4.51 -12.62
C PRO A 75 -8.70 -3.82 -13.68
N THR A 76 -8.31 -2.60 -14.01
CA THR A 76 -8.88 -1.85 -15.14
C THR A 76 -8.74 -2.65 -16.43
N GLU A 77 -9.52 -2.32 -17.47
CA GLU A 77 -9.45 -3.03 -18.76
C GLU A 77 -8.03 -3.10 -19.33
N LEU A 78 -7.20 -2.10 -19.06
CA LEU A 78 -5.79 -2.05 -19.48
C LEU A 78 -4.90 -3.08 -18.76
N ALA A 79 -5.25 -3.47 -17.55
CA ALA A 79 -4.51 -4.45 -16.73
C ALA A 79 -5.05 -5.88 -16.88
N ARG A 80 -6.17 -6.08 -17.61
CA ARG A 80 -6.68 -7.42 -17.90
C ARG A 80 -5.85 -8.04 -19.01
N ILE A 81 -5.07 -9.06 -18.65
CA ILE A 81 -4.41 -9.92 -19.64
C ILE A 81 -5.53 -10.65 -20.40
N GLN A 82 -5.77 -10.28 -21.66
CA GLN A 82 -6.64 -11.05 -22.55
C GLN A 82 -5.96 -12.39 -22.84
N VAL A 83 -6.53 -13.48 -22.35
CA VAL A 83 -6.14 -14.85 -22.67
C VAL A 83 -7.03 -15.37 -23.78
#